data_AF-A0A7C2IT43-F1
#
_entry.id   AF-A0A7C2IT43-F1
#
_cell.length_a   1.000
_cell.length_b   1.000
_cell.length_c   1.000
_cell.angle_alpha   90.00
_cell.angle_beta   90.00
_cell.angle_gamma   90.00
#
_symmetry.space_group_name_H-M   'P 1'
#
loop_
_entity.id
_entity.type
_entity.pdbx_description
1 polymer ?
#
loop_
_entity_poly.entity_id
_entity_poly.type
_entity_poly.pdbx_seq_one_letter_code
_entity_poly.pdbx_strand_id
1 'polypeptide(L)'
;MASCGILSPQYRYLREVKNRTEVPAQYEALTFAQLLALPALPRVYEDGDWDAVRAHAARVVSLEGYVGEVRRVGDGWNYGPLPWQGDVHVHLRDQPQPRCFPDGPRGGQIVTEVTPHFQPPRTGWSDEALWDLCLRQVRVRISGWLMHDYQHLDGVGRWRASAWEIHPVTKIEVWDPERQAWQPLP
;
A
#
# COMPACT_ATOMS: atom_id res chain seq x y z
N MET A 1 -15.12 33.84 -9.43
CA MET A 1 -15.91 32.61 -9.58
C MET A 1 -14.95 31.47 -9.85
N ALA A 2 -14.63 30.67 -8.83
CA ALA A 2 -13.75 29.52 -9.01
C ALA A 2 -14.50 28.46 -9.82
N SER A 3 -14.02 28.16 -11.02
CA SER A 3 -14.46 27.01 -11.79
C SER A 3 -14.23 25.77 -10.94
N CYS A 4 -15.31 25.06 -10.59
CA CYS A 4 -15.23 23.73 -10.01
C CYS A 4 -14.66 22.82 -11.10
N GLY A 5 -13.33 22.69 -11.14
CA GLY A 5 -12.62 21.93 -12.16
C GLY A 5 -13.11 20.49 -12.15
N ILE A 6 -13.69 20.02 -13.25
CA ILE A 6 -14.11 18.63 -13.39
C ILE A 6 -12.86 17.77 -13.30
N LEU A 7 -12.77 16.97 -12.24
CA LEU A 7 -11.70 15.99 -12.07
C LEU A 7 -11.70 15.02 -13.25
N SER A 8 -10.52 14.64 -13.75
CA SER A 8 -10.41 13.67 -14.84
C SER A 8 -11.02 12.31 -14.44
N PRO A 9 -11.50 11.48 -15.39
CA PRO A 9 -11.99 10.14 -15.08
C PRO A 9 -10.97 9.30 -14.31
N GLN A 10 -9.69 9.38 -14.69
CA GLN A 10 -8.57 8.71 -14.03
C GLN A 10 -8.37 9.16 -12.58
N TYR A 11 -8.44 10.47 -12.32
CA TYR A 11 -8.36 10.98 -10.95
C TYR A 11 -9.55 10.55 -10.10
N ARG A 12 -10.77 10.62 -10.66
CA ARG A 12 -11.99 10.15 -9.96
C ARG A 12 -11.89 8.68 -9.58
N TYR A 13 -11.44 7.85 -10.52
CA TYR A 13 -11.22 6.43 -10.29
C TYR A 13 -10.18 6.17 -9.20
N LEU A 14 -9.00 6.82 -9.28
CA LEU A 14 -7.96 6.68 -8.26
C LEU A 14 -8.49 7.07 -6.87
N ARG A 15 -9.22 8.19 -6.78
CA ARG A 15 -9.84 8.63 -5.53
C ARG A 15 -10.85 7.60 -5.01
N GLU A 16 -11.65 6.99 -5.87
CA GLU A 16 -12.60 5.95 -5.48
C GLU A 16 -11.88 4.73 -4.89
N VAL A 17 -10.86 4.20 -5.57
CA VAL A 17 -10.16 2.99 -5.11
C VAL A 17 -9.31 3.25 -3.86
N LYS A 18 -8.70 4.45 -3.70
CA LYS A 18 -8.01 4.83 -2.46
C LYS A 18 -8.95 4.88 -1.25
N ASN A 19 -10.22 5.26 -1.47
CA ASN A 19 -11.22 5.40 -0.40
C ASN A 19 -12.02 4.12 -0.10
N ARG A 20 -11.61 2.95 -0.59
CA ARG A 20 -12.27 1.70 -0.22
C ARG A 20 -12.22 1.49 1.30
N THR A 21 -13.31 0.96 1.84
CA THR A 21 -13.43 0.62 3.26
C THR A 21 -13.87 -0.83 3.47
N GLU A 22 -14.20 -1.53 2.39
CA GLU A 22 -14.55 -2.94 2.43
C GLU A 22 -13.35 -3.77 2.88
N VAL A 23 -13.60 -4.64 3.88
CA VAL A 23 -12.64 -5.61 4.40
C VAL A 23 -12.93 -6.98 3.78
N PRO A 24 -12.07 -7.46 2.86
CA PRO A 24 -12.26 -8.76 2.22
C PRO A 24 -12.15 -9.92 3.20
N ALA A 25 -12.95 -10.98 2.96
CA ALA A 25 -12.89 -12.21 3.75
C ALA A 25 -11.70 -13.12 3.38
N GLN A 26 -11.20 -13.00 2.15
CA GLN A 26 -10.13 -13.83 1.60
C GLN A 26 -9.17 -12.97 0.77
N TYR A 27 -7.90 -13.36 0.74
CA TYR A 27 -6.84 -12.65 0.03
C TYR A 27 -6.04 -13.64 -0.81
N GLU A 28 -5.77 -13.26 -2.05
CA GLU A 28 -4.86 -13.97 -2.95
C GLU A 28 -3.41 -13.75 -2.48
N ALA A 29 -2.68 -14.82 -2.17
CA ALA A 29 -1.28 -14.70 -1.80
C ALA A 29 -0.40 -14.36 -3.02
N LEU A 30 0.30 -13.22 -2.96
CA LEU A 30 1.29 -12.83 -3.94
C LEU A 30 2.70 -12.87 -3.34
N THR A 31 3.64 -13.31 -4.15
CA THR A 31 5.08 -13.10 -3.93
C THR A 31 5.50 -11.74 -4.48
N PHE A 32 6.65 -11.23 -4.02
CA PHE A 32 7.29 -10.05 -4.61
C PHE A 32 7.45 -10.18 -6.12
N ALA A 33 7.95 -11.33 -6.60
CA ALA A 33 8.13 -11.58 -8.03
C ALA A 33 6.80 -11.49 -8.82
N GLN A 34 5.70 -12.02 -8.28
CA GLN A 34 4.39 -11.93 -8.93
C GLN A 34 3.85 -10.49 -8.95
N LEU A 35 4.04 -9.71 -7.88
CA LEU A 35 3.63 -8.30 -7.88
C LEU A 35 4.48 -7.47 -8.86
N LEU A 36 5.78 -7.71 -8.92
CA LEU A 36 6.68 -7.02 -9.85
C LEU A 36 6.47 -7.42 -11.31
N ALA A 37 5.86 -8.59 -11.56
CA ALA A 37 5.49 -9.05 -12.90
C ALA A 37 4.14 -8.49 -13.39
N LEU A 38 3.43 -7.70 -12.59
CA LEU A 38 2.22 -7.01 -13.01
C LEU A 38 2.50 -6.05 -14.19
N PRO A 39 1.51 -5.79 -15.06
CA PRO A 39 1.72 -4.98 -16.25
C PRO A 39 2.18 -3.56 -15.88
N ALA A 40 3.17 -3.05 -16.61
CA ALA A 40 3.51 -1.65 -16.58
C ALA A 40 2.43 -0.87 -17.34
N LEU A 41 1.83 0.12 -16.69
CA LEU A 41 0.77 0.95 -17.26
C LEU A 41 1.24 2.41 -17.36
N PRO A 42 0.72 3.17 -18.35
CA PRO A 42 1.13 4.54 -18.55
C PRO A 42 0.60 5.48 -17.46
N ARG A 43 1.18 6.68 -17.40
CA ARG A 43 0.74 7.75 -16.49
C ARG A 43 -0.65 8.28 -16.82
N VAL A 44 -0.98 8.34 -18.10
CA VAL A 44 -2.29 8.74 -18.60
C VAL A 44 -2.91 7.51 -19.24
N TYR A 45 -4.03 7.05 -18.71
CA TYR A 45 -4.70 5.86 -19.23
C TYR A 45 -5.43 6.18 -20.53
N GLU A 46 -5.22 5.34 -21.53
CA GLU A 46 -6.01 5.26 -22.75
C GLU A 46 -7.11 4.21 -22.59
N ASP A 47 -8.05 4.14 -23.53
CA ASP A 47 -9.20 3.22 -23.48
C ASP A 47 -8.77 1.75 -23.30
N GLY A 48 -7.64 1.36 -23.89
CA GLY A 48 -7.10 0.00 -23.79
C GLY A 48 -6.45 -0.35 -22.44
N ASP A 49 -6.04 0.64 -21.65
CA ASP A 49 -5.39 0.40 -20.34
C ASP A 49 -6.42 0.08 -19.25
N TRP A 50 -7.62 0.62 -19.40
CA TRP A 50 -8.62 0.61 -18.34
C TRP A 50 -9.08 -0.79 -17.93
N ASP A 51 -9.15 -1.72 -18.87
CA ASP A 51 -9.52 -3.10 -18.57
C ASP A 51 -8.46 -3.77 -17.69
N ALA A 52 -7.17 -3.54 -17.98
CA ALA A 52 -6.08 -4.02 -17.15
C ALA A 52 -6.10 -3.35 -15.76
N VAL A 53 -6.23 -2.02 -15.71
CA VAL A 53 -6.33 -1.27 -14.44
C VAL A 53 -7.43 -1.85 -13.56
N ARG A 54 -8.65 -1.98 -14.11
CA ARG A 54 -9.82 -2.44 -13.35
C ARG A 54 -9.73 -3.91 -12.96
N ALA A 55 -9.28 -4.77 -13.86
CA ALA A 55 -9.13 -6.20 -13.58
C ALA A 55 -8.13 -6.45 -12.43
N HIS A 56 -6.99 -5.77 -12.45
CA HIS A 56 -6.00 -5.90 -11.39
C HIS A 56 -6.45 -5.21 -10.10
N ALA A 57 -7.03 -4.02 -10.17
CA ALA A 57 -7.49 -3.30 -8.98
C ALA A 57 -8.72 -3.91 -8.31
N ALA A 58 -9.40 -4.88 -8.94
CA ALA A 58 -10.44 -5.69 -8.31
C ALA A 58 -9.87 -6.81 -7.43
N ARG A 59 -8.55 -7.06 -7.49
CA ARG A 59 -7.91 -8.14 -6.73
C ARG A 59 -7.63 -7.71 -5.31
N VAL A 60 -7.92 -8.62 -4.39
CA VAL A 60 -7.60 -8.53 -2.96
C VAL A 60 -6.47 -9.49 -2.68
N VAL A 61 -5.35 -8.95 -2.21
CA VAL A 61 -4.06 -9.65 -2.18
C VAL A 61 -3.45 -9.60 -0.79
N SER A 62 -2.60 -10.57 -0.49
CA SER A 62 -1.71 -10.54 0.67
C SER A 62 -0.27 -10.70 0.20
N LEU A 63 0.64 -9.88 0.72
CA LEU A 63 2.06 -9.93 0.43
C LEU A 63 2.84 -10.11 1.73
N GLU A 64 3.74 -11.07 1.73
CA GLU A 64 4.65 -11.32 2.83
C GLU A 64 6.00 -10.64 2.61
N GLY A 65 6.59 -10.13 3.67
CA GLY A 65 7.90 -9.49 3.61
C GLY A 65 8.33 -8.93 4.96
N TYR A 66 9.16 -7.90 4.91
CA TYR A 66 9.71 -7.19 6.05
C TYR A 66 9.48 -5.69 5.86
N VAL A 67 9.15 -4.97 6.92
CA VAL A 67 8.96 -3.52 6.84
C VAL A 67 10.34 -2.85 6.74
N GLY A 68 10.61 -2.18 5.62
CA GLY A 68 11.87 -1.46 5.39
C GLY A 68 11.80 0.03 5.70
N GLU A 69 10.61 0.62 5.63
CA GLU A 69 10.37 2.04 5.90
C GLU A 69 8.91 2.23 6.33
N VAL A 70 8.69 3.10 7.32
CA VAL A 70 7.36 3.60 7.68
C VAL A 70 7.37 5.12 7.52
N ARG A 71 6.38 5.70 6.86
CA ARG A 71 6.29 7.15 6.67
C ARG A 71 4.85 7.61 6.78
N ARG A 72 4.60 8.55 7.69
CA ARG A 72 3.36 9.32 7.66
C ARG A 72 3.46 10.37 6.57
N VAL A 73 2.56 10.33 5.60
CA VAL A 73 2.56 11.26 4.47
C VAL A 73 1.28 12.08 4.52
N GLY A 74 1.41 13.39 4.26
CA GLY A 74 0.30 14.34 4.29
C GLY A 74 -0.48 14.41 2.97
N ASP A 75 -0.34 13.42 2.09
CA ASP A 75 -1.01 13.28 0.80
C ASP A 75 -2.45 12.76 0.99
N GLY A 76 -3.22 13.50 1.78
CA GLY A 76 -4.53 13.09 2.23
C GLY A 76 -5.71 13.85 1.63
N TRP A 77 -5.51 14.65 0.57
CA TRP A 77 -6.63 15.39 -0.06
C TRP A 77 -7.80 14.48 -0.46
N ASN A 78 -7.54 13.18 -0.58
CA ASN A 78 -8.53 12.17 -0.95
C ASN A 78 -9.40 11.66 0.22
N TYR A 79 -9.00 11.78 1.50
CA TYR A 79 -9.64 11.07 2.63
C TYR A 79 -10.58 11.91 3.53
N GLY A 80 -10.90 13.15 3.16
CA GLY A 80 -11.83 14.01 3.91
C GLY A 80 -11.16 15.18 4.62
N PRO A 81 -11.86 15.88 5.54
CA PRO A 81 -11.32 17.06 6.22
C PRO A 81 -10.26 16.68 7.26
N LEU A 82 -9.34 17.61 7.53
CA LEU A 82 -8.43 17.54 8.68
C LEU A 82 -9.20 17.24 9.99
N PRO A 83 -8.61 16.50 10.95
CA PRO A 83 -7.25 15.98 10.97
C PRO A 83 -7.05 14.62 10.29
N TRP A 84 -8.08 14.06 9.65
CA TRP A 84 -8.10 12.70 9.10
C TRP A 84 -7.37 12.57 7.75
N GLN A 85 -6.40 13.44 7.48
CA GLN A 85 -5.67 13.46 6.23
C GLN A 85 -4.33 12.75 6.38
N GLY A 86 -4.00 11.94 5.39
CA GLY A 86 -2.71 11.29 5.26
C GLY A 86 -2.78 9.81 5.56
N ASP A 87 -2.21 9.02 4.68
CA ASP A 87 -1.96 7.61 4.92
C ASP A 87 -0.63 7.42 5.67
N VAL A 88 -0.46 6.21 6.18
CA VAL A 88 0.83 5.73 6.65
C VAL A 88 1.35 4.75 5.62
N HIS A 89 2.40 5.16 4.92
CA HIS A 89 3.13 4.31 4.00
C HIS A 89 3.94 3.30 4.80
N VAL A 90 3.71 2.02 4.52
CA VAL A 90 4.47 0.89 5.05
C VAL A 90 5.14 0.22 3.85
N HIS A 91 6.43 0.47 3.68
CA HIS A 91 7.20 -0.05 2.56
C HIS A 91 7.74 -1.44 2.88
N LEU A 92 7.42 -2.41 2.03
CA LEU A 92 7.86 -3.80 2.18
C LEU A 92 9.10 -4.11 1.35
N ARG A 93 9.93 -4.98 1.93
CA ARG A 93 11.07 -5.66 1.30
C ARG A 93 10.87 -7.17 1.37
N ASP A 94 11.47 -7.89 0.42
CA ASP A 94 11.45 -9.35 0.37
C ASP A 94 12.38 -9.97 1.42
N GLN A 95 13.43 -9.26 1.81
CA GLN A 95 14.42 -9.66 2.82
C GLN A 95 14.48 -8.67 3.99
N PRO A 96 14.85 -9.14 5.21
CA PRO A 96 15.06 -8.24 6.35
C PRO A 96 16.25 -7.30 6.09
N GLN A 97 16.19 -6.13 6.71
CA GLN A 97 17.20 -5.08 6.61
C GLN A 97 17.87 -4.84 7.96
N PRO A 98 19.13 -4.39 8.03
CA PRO A 98 19.79 -4.14 9.30
C PRO A 98 19.27 -2.88 10.02
N ARG A 99 18.47 -2.03 9.37
CA ARG A 99 17.94 -0.78 9.94
C ARG A 99 16.51 -0.53 9.49
N CYS A 100 15.73 0.12 10.34
CA CYS A 100 14.43 0.68 9.98
C CYS A 100 14.58 1.99 9.21
N PHE A 101 15.04 1.84 7.98
CA PHE A 101 15.19 2.84 6.94
C PHE A 101 15.74 2.05 5.75
N PRO A 102 15.30 2.31 4.51
CA PRO A 102 15.71 1.50 3.38
C PRO A 102 17.25 1.48 3.27
N ASP A 103 17.83 0.36 3.66
CA ASP A 103 19.22 0.04 3.43
C ASP A 103 19.33 -0.56 2.01
N GLY A 104 20.33 -0.14 1.24
CA GLY A 104 20.44 -0.42 -0.20
C GLY A 104 19.48 0.39 -1.11
N PRO A 105 19.29 -0.02 -2.37
CA PRO A 105 18.50 0.75 -3.34
C PRO A 105 17.05 0.92 -2.90
N ARG A 106 16.62 2.16 -2.66
CA ARG A 106 15.24 2.49 -2.27
C ARG A 106 14.21 1.98 -3.28
N GLY A 107 14.58 1.89 -4.55
CA GLY A 107 13.75 1.39 -5.64
C GLY A 107 13.34 -0.09 -5.56
N GLY A 108 13.77 -0.87 -4.55
CA GLY A 108 13.35 -2.25 -4.36
C GLY A 108 12.21 -2.44 -3.34
N GLN A 109 11.44 -1.40 -3.05
CA GLN A 109 10.35 -1.41 -2.07
C GLN A 109 8.99 -1.54 -2.74
N ILE A 110 8.11 -2.39 -2.21
CA ILE A 110 6.68 -2.36 -2.54
C ILE A 110 5.98 -1.46 -1.54
N VAL A 111 5.22 -0.50 -2.03
CA VAL A 111 4.46 0.42 -1.18
C VAL A 111 3.16 -0.26 -0.76
N THR A 112 2.82 -0.11 0.51
CA THR A 112 1.48 -0.41 1.04
C THR A 112 1.04 0.78 1.87
N GLU A 113 -0.24 1.13 1.88
CA GLU A 113 -0.72 2.36 2.51
C GLU A 113 -1.88 2.06 3.46
N VAL A 114 -1.70 2.39 4.74
CA VAL A 114 -2.75 2.35 5.76
C VAL A 114 -3.52 3.66 5.70
N THR A 115 -4.71 3.61 5.11
CA THR A 115 -5.56 4.80 4.97
C THR A 115 -6.23 5.17 6.30
N PRO A 116 -6.71 6.41 6.46
CA PRO A 116 -7.35 6.87 7.70
C PRO A 116 -8.49 5.99 8.21
N HIS A 117 -9.18 5.26 7.33
CA HIS A 117 -10.23 4.30 7.71
C HIS A 117 -9.73 3.07 8.48
N PHE A 118 -8.42 2.80 8.40
CA PHE A 118 -7.75 1.66 9.03
C PHE A 118 -6.65 2.09 10.02
N GLN A 119 -6.58 3.37 10.36
CA GLN A 119 -5.68 3.90 11.39
C GLN A 119 -6.38 3.96 12.77
N PRO A 120 -5.63 4.13 13.87
CA PRO A 120 -6.21 4.37 15.19
C PRO A 120 -7.22 5.53 15.19
N PRO A 121 -8.31 5.42 15.98
CA PRO A 121 -8.61 4.35 16.94
C PRO A 121 -9.34 3.14 16.34
N ARG A 122 -9.47 3.04 15.00
CA ARG A 122 -10.21 1.93 14.36
C ARG A 122 -9.45 0.61 14.38
N THR A 123 -8.13 0.68 14.43
CA THR A 123 -7.18 -0.44 14.58
C THR A 123 -6.12 -0.04 15.61
N GLY A 124 -5.33 -1.00 16.11
CA GLY A 124 -4.14 -0.71 16.90
C GLY A 124 -2.89 -0.42 16.05
N TRP A 125 -3.03 -0.18 14.74
CA TRP A 125 -1.92 0.06 13.81
C TRP A 125 -1.39 1.48 13.92
N SER A 126 -0.90 1.84 15.11
CA SER A 126 -0.27 3.13 15.36
C SER A 126 1.08 3.26 14.65
N ASP A 127 1.57 4.49 14.53
CA ASP A 127 2.90 4.75 13.98
C ASP A 127 3.97 3.98 14.77
N GLU A 128 3.83 3.91 16.09
CA GLU A 128 4.74 3.18 16.97
C GLU A 128 4.68 1.67 16.71
N ALA A 129 3.49 1.10 16.54
CA ALA A 129 3.33 -0.33 16.25
C ALA A 129 3.96 -0.71 14.90
N LEU A 130 3.74 0.11 13.87
CA LEU A 130 4.30 -0.10 12.53
C LEU A 130 5.83 0.12 12.54
N TRP A 131 6.31 1.12 13.28
CA TRP A 131 7.74 1.38 13.42
C TRP A 131 8.45 0.25 14.18
N ASP A 132 7.81 -0.32 15.19
CA ASP A 132 8.33 -1.49 15.92
C ASP A 132 8.53 -2.71 14.99
N LEU A 133 7.60 -2.98 14.06
CA LEU A 133 7.79 -4.04 13.06
C LEU A 133 9.03 -3.81 12.20
N CYS A 134 9.24 -2.55 11.81
CA CYS A 134 10.39 -2.10 11.04
C CYS A 134 11.69 -2.18 11.84
N LEU A 135 11.68 -1.93 13.16
CA LEU A 135 12.87 -2.09 13.99
C LEU A 135 13.21 -3.56 14.25
N ARG A 136 12.20 -4.39 14.55
CA ARG A 136 12.39 -5.80 14.87
C ARG A 136 12.67 -6.67 13.66
N GLN A 137 12.34 -6.20 12.45
CA GLN A 137 12.52 -6.94 11.20
C GLN A 137 11.90 -8.34 11.28
N VAL A 138 10.71 -8.39 11.88
CA VAL A 138 9.88 -9.59 11.90
C VAL A 138 9.17 -9.73 10.57
N ARG A 139 8.93 -10.98 10.15
CA ARG A 139 8.17 -11.24 8.93
C ARG A 139 6.73 -10.79 9.13
N VAL A 140 6.22 -10.01 8.19
CA VAL A 140 4.85 -9.51 8.17
C VAL A 140 4.12 -10.04 6.95
N ARG A 141 2.79 -10.06 7.04
CA ARG A 141 1.88 -10.25 5.92
C ARG A 141 0.93 -9.06 5.88
N ILE A 142 1.03 -8.25 4.83
CA ILE A 142 0.15 -7.10 4.61
C ILE A 142 -0.87 -7.47 3.54
N SER A 143 -2.14 -7.24 3.82
CA SER A 143 -3.24 -7.61 2.93
C SER A 143 -4.18 -6.44 2.68
N GLY A 144 -4.74 -6.38 1.47
CA GLY A 144 -5.57 -5.28 1.04
C GLY A 144 -5.92 -5.34 -0.44
N TRP A 145 -6.34 -4.22 -0.97
CA TRP A 145 -6.68 -4.10 -2.39
C TRP A 145 -5.45 -3.78 -3.20
N LEU A 146 -5.28 -4.43 -4.35
CA LEU A 146 -4.27 -4.03 -5.31
C LEU A 146 -4.70 -2.70 -5.96
N MET A 147 -3.77 -1.78 -6.17
CA MET A 147 -4.04 -0.49 -6.79
C MET A 147 -2.86 -0.03 -7.65
N HIS A 148 -3.14 0.54 -8.83
CA HIS A 148 -2.11 1.21 -9.64
C HIS A 148 -2.09 2.71 -9.33
N ASP A 149 -1.02 3.17 -8.69
CA ASP A 149 -0.80 4.58 -8.42
C ASP A 149 -0.01 5.25 -9.56
N TYR A 150 -0.75 5.64 -10.61
CA TYR A 150 -0.18 6.33 -11.77
C TYR A 150 0.47 7.68 -11.41
N GLN A 151 0.11 8.31 -10.28
CA GLN A 151 0.67 9.59 -9.88
C GLN A 151 2.15 9.43 -9.50
N HIS A 152 2.51 8.24 -9.00
CA HIS A 152 3.84 7.91 -8.50
C HIS A 152 4.72 7.11 -9.45
N LEU A 153 4.41 7.07 -10.76
CA LEU A 153 5.24 6.38 -11.76
C LEU A 153 6.70 6.85 -11.79
N ASP A 154 6.96 8.15 -11.58
CA ASP A 154 8.35 8.67 -11.55
C ASP A 154 9.16 8.16 -10.36
N GLY A 155 8.50 7.51 -9.39
CA GLY A 155 9.15 6.85 -8.26
C GLY A 155 9.66 5.44 -8.56
N VAL A 156 9.15 4.81 -9.63
CA VAL A 156 9.51 3.45 -10.01
C VAL A 156 11.00 3.38 -10.37
N GLY A 157 11.71 2.42 -9.78
CA GLY A 157 13.17 2.27 -9.91
C GLY A 157 13.99 3.27 -9.08
N ARG A 158 13.35 4.28 -8.47
CA ARG A 158 14.02 5.27 -7.61
C ARG A 158 13.79 5.00 -6.13
N TRP A 159 12.53 5.03 -5.70
CA TRP A 159 12.15 4.85 -4.31
C TRP A 159 11.06 3.79 -4.08
N ARG A 160 10.45 3.30 -5.16
CA ARG A 160 9.54 2.15 -5.19
C ARG A 160 9.88 1.22 -6.36
N ALA A 161 9.53 -0.05 -6.23
CA ALA A 161 9.80 -1.09 -7.22
C ALA A 161 8.70 -1.20 -8.28
N SER A 162 7.48 -0.79 -7.95
CA SER A 162 6.31 -0.86 -8.82
C SER A 162 5.38 0.30 -8.54
N ALA A 163 4.62 0.71 -9.56
CA ALA A 163 3.48 1.61 -9.41
C ALA A 163 2.23 0.89 -8.89
N TRP A 164 2.25 -0.45 -8.87
CA TRP A 164 1.28 -1.24 -8.13
C TRP A 164 1.62 -1.26 -6.63
N GLU A 165 0.60 -1.11 -5.80
CA GLU A 165 0.68 -1.09 -4.34
C GLU A 165 -0.51 -1.83 -3.72
N ILE A 166 -0.40 -2.12 -2.42
CA ILE A 166 -1.54 -2.57 -1.62
C ILE A 166 -2.15 -1.33 -0.96
N HIS A 167 -3.30 -0.90 -1.48
CA HIS A 167 -4.00 0.30 -1.05
C HIS A 167 -5.52 0.13 -1.27
N PRO A 168 -6.34 0.24 -0.21
CA PRO A 168 -5.94 0.37 1.18
C PRO A 168 -5.44 -0.97 1.74
N VAL A 169 -4.57 -0.90 2.74
CA VAL A 169 -4.30 -2.02 3.65
C VAL A 169 -5.53 -2.26 4.53
N THR A 170 -5.96 -3.52 4.61
CA THR A 170 -7.16 -3.97 5.35
C THR A 170 -6.85 -5.05 6.39
N LYS A 171 -5.63 -5.62 6.37
CA LYS A 171 -5.16 -6.56 7.37
C LYS A 171 -3.63 -6.52 7.48
N ILE A 172 -3.10 -6.52 8.69
CA ILE A 172 -1.67 -6.70 8.97
C ILE A 172 -1.52 -7.88 9.93
N GLU A 173 -0.66 -8.83 9.58
CA GLU A 173 -0.32 -9.97 10.41
C GLU A 173 1.20 -10.05 10.60
N VAL A 174 1.62 -10.55 11.76
CA VAL A 174 3.01 -10.75 12.14
C VAL A 174 3.26 -12.24 12.35
N TRP A 175 4.37 -12.75 11.84
CA TRP A 175 4.75 -14.14 12.04
C TRP A 175 5.19 -14.38 13.49
N ASP A 176 4.53 -15.32 14.16
CA ASP A 176 4.94 -15.83 15.47
C ASP A 176 5.71 -17.14 15.28
N PRO A 177 7.03 -17.16 15.52
CA PRO A 177 7.84 -18.36 15.34
C PRO A 177 7.57 -19.45 16.40
N GLU A 178 7.11 -19.08 17.60
CA GLU A 178 6.79 -20.04 18.67
C GLU A 178 5.50 -20.78 18.35
N ARG A 179 4.51 -20.06 17.84
CA ARG A 179 3.22 -20.64 17.42
C ARG A 179 3.24 -21.19 15.99
N GLN A 180 4.29 -20.91 15.23
CA GLN A 180 4.38 -21.17 13.79
C GLN A 180 3.14 -20.69 13.03
N ALA A 181 2.64 -19.51 13.38
CA ALA A 181 1.38 -18.99 12.90
C ALA A 181 1.40 -17.48 12.72
N TRP A 182 0.56 -16.98 11.81
CA TRP A 182 0.29 -15.56 11.66
C TRP A 182 -0.62 -15.06 12.77
N GLN A 183 -0.20 -13.99 13.44
CA GLN A 183 -1.00 -13.30 14.45
C GLN A 183 -1.42 -11.95 13.91
N PRO A 184 -2.67 -11.50 14.13
CA PRO A 184 -3.05 -10.14 13.76
C PRO A 184 -2.17 -9.13 14.50
N LEU A 185 -1.72 -8.08 13.82
CA LEU A 185 -1.24 -6.89 14.50
C LEU A 185 -2.46 -6.25 15.18
N PRO A 186 -2.47 -6.12 16.52
CA PRO A 186 -3.61 -5.57 17.25
C PRO A 186 -3.98 -4.16 16.79
#